data_AF-W2SMH1-F1
#
_entry.id   AF-W2SMH1-F1
#
_cell.length_a   1.000
_cell.length_b   1.000
_cell.length_c   1.000
_cell.angle_alpha   90.00
_cell.angle_beta   90.00
_cell.angle_gamma   90.00
#
_symmetry.space_group_name_H-M   'P 1'
#
loop_
_entity.id
_entity.type
_entity.pdbx_description
1 polymer ?
#
loop_
_entity_poly.entity_id
_entity_poly.type
_entity_poly.pdbx_seq_one_letter_code
_entity_poly.pdbx_strand_id
1 'polypeptide(L)'
;KEVTSLIEKLLKCYESISGEVSTVQLHSVEIENHLEQNSELSEIKRKHLIQQSSIIGHLVSANLLHDDPSVCIFELGAGKAQLAYWMTKRAPHAKFLLIDRSGSRNKYDNKALQEDPSLDIKRLRCSIEHLDLSKVEMLKVR
;
A
#
# COMPACT_ATOMS: atom_id res chain seq x y z
N LYS A 1 14.05 -16.54 38.33
CA LYS A 1 14.08 -15.06 38.43
C LYS A 1 13.91 -14.40 37.06
N GLU A 2 14.69 -14.78 36.04
CA GLU A 2 14.53 -14.21 34.68
C GLU A 2 13.21 -14.55 33.98
N VAL A 3 12.77 -15.82 34.03
CA VAL A 3 11.50 -16.25 33.41
C VAL A 3 10.30 -15.51 34.00
N THR A 4 10.27 -15.33 35.32
CA THR A 4 9.22 -14.59 36.02
C THR A 4 9.18 -13.12 35.58
N SER A 5 10.34 -12.47 35.46
CA SER A 5 10.42 -11.09 34.96
C SER A 5 9.95 -10.96 33.50
N LEU A 6 10.20 -11.95 32.65
CA LEU A 6 9.74 -11.95 31.27
C LEU A 6 8.22 -12.06 31.19
N ILE A 7 7.63 -12.96 31.98
CA ILE A 7 6.18 -13.15 32.07
C ILE A 7 5.50 -11.86 32.56
N GLU A 8 6.04 -11.20 33.58
CA GLU A 8 5.52 -9.93 34.08
C GLU A 8 5.54 -8.83 33.00
N LYS A 9 6.59 -8.76 32.18
CA LYS A 9 6.65 -7.81 31.05
C LYS A 9 5.62 -8.12 29.98
N LEU A 10 5.46 -9.40 29.62
CA LEU A 10 4.47 -9.82 28.62
C LEU A 10 3.05 -9.55 29.08
N LEU A 11 2.73 -9.82 30.35
CA LEU A 11 1.41 -9.52 30.93
C LEU A 11 1.14 -8.03 30.95
N LYS A 12 2.11 -7.21 31.37
CA LYS A 12 1.98 -5.75 31.30
C LYS A 12 1.76 -5.26 29.87
N CYS A 13 2.48 -5.80 28.88
CA CYS A 13 2.25 -5.47 27.48
C CYS A 13 0.84 -5.89 27.04
N TYR A 14 0.41 -7.11 27.37
CA TYR A 14 -0.92 -7.62 27.02
C TYR A 14 -2.05 -6.78 27.62
N GLU A 15 -1.97 -6.46 28.91
CA GLU A 15 -2.91 -5.56 29.59
C GLU A 15 -2.86 -4.14 29.02
N SER A 16 -1.68 -3.64 28.64
CA SER A 16 -1.56 -2.32 27.99
C SER A 16 -2.16 -2.28 26.58
N ILE A 17 -2.24 -3.44 25.91
CA ILE A 17 -2.87 -3.61 24.60
C ILE A 17 -4.36 -3.97 24.77
N SER A 18 -4.91 -3.98 26.00
CA SER A 18 -6.32 -4.32 26.23
C SER A 18 -7.26 -3.29 25.59
N GLY A 19 -7.61 -3.56 24.34
CA GLY A 19 -8.60 -2.88 23.55
C GLY A 19 -9.17 -3.86 22.54
N GLU A 20 -10.44 -3.69 22.18
CA GLU A 20 -11.02 -4.45 21.08
C GLU A 20 -10.25 -4.13 19.79
N VAL A 21 -9.77 -5.17 19.10
CA VAL A 21 -9.20 -4.99 17.76
C VAL A 21 -10.34 -4.53 16.85
N SER A 22 -10.27 -3.27 16.40
CA SER A 22 -11.25 -2.73 15.47
C SER A 22 -11.32 -3.60 14.22
N THR A 23 -12.50 -4.13 13.94
CA THR A 23 -12.79 -4.95 12.75
C THR A 23 -13.36 -4.11 11.60
N VAL A 24 -13.22 -2.78 11.69
CA VAL A 24 -13.76 -1.86 10.68
C VAL A 24 -13.13 -2.14 9.32
N GLN A 25 -14.00 -2.49 8.39
CA GLN A 25 -13.66 -2.66 6.98
C GLN A 25 -14.20 -1.45 6.21
N LEU A 26 -13.29 -0.61 5.73
CA LEU A 26 -13.65 0.48 4.83
C LEU A 26 -13.54 0.00 3.37
N HIS A 27 -14.01 0.81 2.45
CA HIS A 27 -14.11 0.45 1.04
C HIS A 27 -13.65 1.59 0.15
N SER A 28 -13.07 1.26 -1.00
CA SER A 28 -12.71 2.18 -2.07
C SER A 28 -13.66 1.98 -3.24
N VAL A 29 -14.27 3.08 -3.69
CA VAL A 29 -15.26 3.08 -4.78
C VAL A 29 -14.67 2.47 -6.06
N GLU A 30 -13.40 2.73 -6.34
CA GLU A 30 -12.70 2.23 -7.52
C GLU A 30 -12.63 0.69 -7.55
N ILE A 31 -12.37 0.07 -6.39
CA ILE A 31 -12.28 -1.40 -6.28
C ILE A 31 -13.68 -2.02 -6.19
N GLU A 32 -14.62 -1.42 -5.45
CA GLU A 32 -15.98 -1.96 -5.35
C GLU A 32 -16.67 -1.99 -6.73
N ASN A 33 -16.55 -0.91 -7.51
CA ASN A 33 -17.05 -0.87 -8.89
C ASN A 33 -16.42 -1.97 -9.76
N HIS A 34 -15.11 -2.22 -9.59
CA HIS A 34 -14.44 -3.30 -10.32
C HIS A 34 -14.94 -4.69 -9.90
N LEU A 35 -15.19 -4.90 -8.60
CA LEU A 35 -15.72 -6.15 -8.07
C LEU A 35 -17.15 -6.44 -8.57
N GLU A 36 -17.98 -5.40 -8.70
CA GLU A 36 -19.33 -5.52 -9.25
C GLU A 36 -19.33 -5.87 -10.74
N GLN A 37 -18.43 -5.25 -11.51
CA GLN A 37 -18.32 -5.46 -12.95
C GLN A 37 -17.66 -6.80 -13.33
N ASN A 38 -16.93 -7.45 -12.42
CA ASN A 38 -16.15 -8.65 -12.69
C ASN A 38 -16.60 -9.79 -11.75
N SER A 39 -17.86 -10.19 -11.88
CA SER A 39 -18.47 -11.25 -11.05
C SER A 39 -17.85 -12.65 -11.26
N GLU A 40 -17.15 -12.86 -12.37
CA GLU A 40 -16.46 -14.09 -12.73
C GLU A 40 -15.08 -14.26 -12.06
N LEU A 41 -14.64 -13.29 -11.25
CA LEU A 41 -13.38 -13.37 -10.51
C LEU A 41 -13.38 -14.55 -9.53
N SER A 42 -12.25 -15.27 -9.47
CA SER A 42 -12.07 -16.32 -8.48
C SER A 42 -12.09 -15.75 -7.06
N GLU A 43 -12.55 -16.56 -6.09
CA GLU A 43 -12.67 -16.17 -4.68
C GLU A 43 -11.36 -15.61 -4.11
N ILE A 44 -10.21 -16.22 -4.48
CA ILE A 44 -8.88 -15.75 -4.05
C ILE A 44 -8.60 -14.34 -4.56
N LYS A 45 -8.90 -14.04 -5.84
CA LYS A 45 -8.71 -12.71 -6.41
C LYS A 45 -9.65 -11.70 -5.76
N ARG A 46 -10.91 -12.10 -5.54
CA ARG A 46 -11.92 -11.28 -4.88
C ARG A 46 -11.48 -10.89 -3.47
N LYS A 47 -11.04 -11.86 -2.66
CA LYS A 47 -10.51 -11.64 -1.30
C LYS A 47 -9.36 -10.64 -1.29
N HIS A 48 -8.42 -10.77 -2.23
CA HIS A 48 -7.27 -9.87 -2.29
C HIS A 48 -7.66 -8.43 -2.66
N LEU A 49 -8.61 -8.26 -3.58
CA LEU A 49 -9.14 -6.93 -3.93
C LEU A 49 -9.91 -6.31 -2.75
N ILE A 50 -10.73 -7.09 -2.05
CA ILE A 50 -11.44 -6.62 -0.85
C ILE A 50 -10.47 -6.14 0.24
N GLN A 51 -9.35 -6.85 0.43
CA GLN A 51 -8.30 -6.42 1.36
C GLN A 51 -7.66 -5.09 0.93
N GLN A 52 -7.37 -4.93 -0.37
CA GLN A 52 -6.84 -3.67 -0.90
C GLN A 52 -7.86 -2.53 -0.79
N SER A 53 -9.15 -2.81 -1.03
CA SER A 53 -10.27 -1.86 -0.84
C SER A 53 -10.28 -1.30 0.58
N SER A 54 -10.11 -2.18 1.58
CA SER A 54 -10.02 -1.79 2.98
C SER A 54 -8.80 -0.92 3.28
N ILE A 55 -7.62 -1.28 2.77
CA ILE A 55 -6.41 -0.47 2.94
C ILE A 55 -6.62 0.94 2.37
N ILE A 56 -7.12 1.05 1.14
CA ILE A 56 -7.34 2.34 0.48
C ILE A 56 -8.43 3.15 1.20
N GLY A 57 -9.53 2.52 1.60
CA GLY A 57 -10.59 3.17 2.36
C GLY A 57 -10.07 3.77 3.68
N HIS A 58 -9.20 3.06 4.39
CA HIS A 58 -8.53 3.56 5.59
C HIS A 58 -7.55 4.70 5.30
N LEU A 59 -6.75 4.62 4.24
CA LEU A 59 -5.86 5.72 3.83
C LEU A 59 -6.63 6.99 3.49
N VAL A 60 -7.79 6.87 2.83
CA VAL A 60 -8.66 8.00 2.53
C VAL A 60 -9.28 8.57 3.80
N SER A 61 -9.83 7.72 4.68
CA SER A 61 -10.43 8.13 5.95
C SER A 61 -9.43 8.84 6.87
N ALA A 62 -8.18 8.36 6.90
CA ALA A 62 -7.09 8.96 7.65
C ALA A 62 -6.46 10.19 6.96
N ASN A 63 -6.96 10.59 5.78
CA ASN A 63 -6.43 11.70 5.00
C ASN A 63 -4.92 11.54 4.67
N LEU A 64 -4.54 10.34 4.22
CA LEU A 64 -3.17 9.95 3.85
C LEU A 64 -2.99 9.68 2.35
N LEU A 65 -4.09 9.59 1.59
CA LEU A 65 -4.08 9.38 0.14
C LEU A 65 -4.63 10.62 -0.57
N HIS A 66 -3.74 11.57 -0.81
CA HIS A 66 -4.05 12.85 -1.45
C HIS A 66 -3.77 12.82 -2.95
N ASP A 67 -4.69 13.35 -3.74
CA ASP A 67 -4.50 13.58 -5.17
C ASP A 67 -3.78 14.92 -5.42
N ASP A 68 -2.48 14.95 -5.14
CA ASP A 68 -1.66 16.17 -5.20
C ASP A 68 -0.24 15.86 -5.72
N PRO A 69 0.27 16.59 -6.74
CA PRO A 69 1.61 16.36 -7.31
C PRO A 69 2.79 16.66 -6.37
N SER A 70 2.54 17.34 -5.25
CA SER A 70 3.51 17.54 -4.17
C SER A 70 3.62 16.31 -3.25
N VAL A 71 2.64 15.41 -3.27
CA VAL A 71 2.60 14.21 -2.44
C VAL A 71 3.32 13.05 -3.13
N CYS A 72 4.15 12.34 -2.36
CA CYS A 72 4.82 11.12 -2.82
C CYS A 72 4.52 9.96 -1.88
N ILE A 73 3.92 8.91 -2.43
CA ILE A 73 3.52 7.70 -1.72
C ILE A 73 4.56 6.61 -1.95
N PHE A 74 4.99 5.98 -0.85
CA PHE A 74 6.04 4.96 -0.86
C PHE A 74 5.40 3.60 -0.60
N GLU A 75 5.51 2.68 -1.56
CA GLU A 75 5.10 1.28 -1.36
C GLU A 75 6.35 0.42 -1.16
N LEU A 76 6.59 0.03 0.10
CA LEU A 76 7.68 -0.87 0.47
C LEU A 76 7.24 -2.32 0.27
N GLY A 77 8.02 -3.10 -0.47
CA GLY A 77 7.67 -4.47 -0.82
C GLY A 77 6.53 -4.53 -1.85
N ALA A 78 6.55 -3.62 -2.82
CA ALA A 78 5.45 -3.42 -3.77
C ALA A 78 5.12 -4.67 -4.60
N GLY A 79 6.03 -5.64 -4.73
CA GLY A 79 5.84 -6.84 -5.54
C GLY A 79 5.29 -6.51 -6.93
N LYS A 80 4.11 -7.05 -7.25
CA LYS A 80 3.42 -6.83 -8.54
C LYS A 80 2.81 -5.43 -8.71
N ALA A 81 2.81 -4.60 -7.67
CA ALA A 81 2.24 -3.24 -7.59
C ALA A 81 0.72 -3.13 -7.74
N GLN A 82 -0.03 -4.15 -7.30
CA GLN A 82 -1.48 -4.12 -7.44
C GLN A 82 -2.14 -3.07 -6.52
N LEU A 83 -1.62 -2.88 -5.30
CA LEU A 83 -2.12 -1.84 -4.40
C LEU A 83 -1.81 -0.44 -4.95
N ALA A 84 -0.57 -0.15 -5.37
CA ALA A 84 -0.25 1.09 -6.05
C ALA A 84 -1.13 1.36 -7.28
N TYR A 85 -1.39 0.36 -8.12
CA TYR A 85 -2.30 0.52 -9.26
C TYR A 85 -3.71 0.99 -8.86
N TRP A 86 -4.25 0.54 -7.73
CA TRP A 86 -5.55 1.01 -7.26
C TRP A 86 -5.46 2.39 -6.60
N MET A 87 -4.37 2.65 -5.85
CA MET A 87 -4.14 3.98 -5.29
C MET A 87 -4.02 5.04 -6.39
N THR A 88 -3.45 4.73 -7.55
CA THR A 88 -3.36 5.68 -8.68
C THR A 88 -4.72 5.99 -9.29
N LYS A 89 -5.73 5.13 -9.14
CA LYS A 89 -7.11 5.44 -9.56
C LYS A 89 -7.78 6.47 -8.64
N ARG A 90 -7.37 6.51 -7.37
CA ARG A 90 -7.89 7.45 -6.37
C ARG A 90 -7.12 8.76 -6.33
N ALA A 91 -5.80 8.71 -6.57
CA ALA A 91 -4.86 9.82 -6.52
C ALA A 91 -3.90 9.82 -7.74
N PRO A 92 -4.41 10.05 -8.96
CA PRO A 92 -3.62 9.98 -10.18
C PRO A 92 -2.51 11.04 -10.29
N HIS A 93 -2.65 12.19 -9.63
CA HIS A 93 -1.66 13.26 -9.67
C HIS A 93 -0.53 13.08 -8.65
N ALA A 94 -0.68 12.15 -7.69
CA ALA A 94 0.36 11.84 -6.72
C ALA A 94 1.53 11.07 -7.36
N LYS A 95 2.70 11.18 -6.75
CA LYS A 95 3.89 10.42 -7.13
C LYS A 95 3.90 9.07 -6.40
N PHE A 96 4.26 8.00 -7.09
CA PHE A 96 4.37 6.67 -6.50
C PHE A 96 5.79 6.15 -6.61
N LEU A 97 6.46 5.97 -5.46
CA LEU A 97 7.77 5.34 -5.38
C LEU A 97 7.61 3.91 -4.85
N LEU A 98 7.85 2.94 -5.73
CA LEU A 98 7.70 1.51 -5.46
C LEU A 98 9.07 0.91 -5.15
N ILE A 99 9.21 0.24 -4.02
CA ILE A 99 10.47 -0.38 -3.61
C ILE A 99 10.27 -1.89 -3.53
N ASP A 100 11.02 -2.65 -4.32
CA ASP A 100 10.99 -4.11 -4.26
C ASP A 100 12.33 -4.70 -4.72
N ARG A 101 12.80 -5.74 -4.04
CA ARG A 101 14.03 -6.44 -4.40
C ARG A 101 13.84 -7.34 -5.62
N SER A 102 12.65 -7.93 -5.77
CA SER A 102 12.36 -8.92 -6.78
C SER A 102 12.11 -8.28 -8.13
N GLY A 103 12.64 -8.89 -9.19
CA GLY A 103 12.27 -8.56 -10.56
C GLY A 103 10.88 -9.10 -10.96
N SER A 104 10.02 -9.46 -9.98
CA SER A 104 8.69 -9.96 -10.29
C SER A 104 7.97 -8.89 -11.11
N ARG A 105 7.69 -9.28 -12.37
CA ARG A 105 7.46 -8.39 -13.52
C ARG A 105 6.52 -7.27 -13.12
N ASN A 106 6.96 -6.03 -13.35
CA ASN A 106 6.30 -4.72 -13.23
C ASN A 106 4.84 -4.70 -13.76
N LYS A 107 3.97 -5.58 -13.27
CA LYS A 107 2.75 -5.97 -13.98
C LYS A 107 1.73 -4.85 -13.87
N TYR A 108 1.44 -4.44 -12.64
CA TYR A 108 0.41 -3.45 -12.41
C TYR A 108 0.93 -2.01 -12.53
N ASP A 109 2.23 -1.77 -12.36
CA ASP A 109 2.86 -0.50 -12.75
C ASP A 109 2.87 -0.31 -14.27
N ASN A 110 3.23 -1.33 -15.06
CA ASN A 110 3.10 -1.24 -16.52
C ASN A 110 1.63 -1.10 -16.94
N LYS A 111 0.72 -1.84 -16.31
CA LYS A 111 -0.72 -1.72 -16.59
C LYS A 111 -1.23 -0.30 -16.30
N ALA A 112 -0.86 0.27 -15.15
CA ALA A 112 -1.22 1.64 -14.78
C ALA A 112 -0.71 2.64 -15.84
N LEU A 113 0.56 2.56 -16.21
CA LEU A 113 1.17 3.45 -17.21
C LEU A 113 0.64 3.25 -18.64
N GLN A 114 0.15 2.03 -18.96
CA GLN A 114 -0.52 1.77 -20.24
C GLN A 114 -1.92 2.39 -20.30
N GLU A 115 -2.65 2.36 -19.18
CA GLU A 115 -3.97 2.97 -19.07
C GLU A 115 -3.89 4.49 -18.96
N ASP A 116 -2.89 5.00 -18.25
CA ASP A 116 -2.62 6.42 -18.07
C ASP A 116 -1.09 6.69 -18.07
N PRO A 117 -0.53 7.09 -19.22
CA PRO A 117 0.89 7.42 -19.34
C PRO A 117 1.32 8.67 -18.55
N SER A 118 0.38 9.46 -18.00
CA SER A 118 0.70 10.67 -17.24
C SER A 118 1.05 10.40 -15.77
N LEU A 119 0.79 9.20 -15.26
CA LEU A 119 1.09 8.81 -13.88
C LEU A 119 2.60 8.87 -13.59
N ASP A 120 2.98 9.45 -12.46
CA ASP A 120 4.38 9.51 -12.01
C ASP A 120 4.72 8.32 -11.10
N ILE A 121 4.90 7.14 -11.72
CA ILE A 121 5.28 5.91 -11.03
C ILE A 121 6.75 5.59 -11.29
N LYS A 122 7.54 5.47 -10.22
CA LYS A 122 8.94 5.02 -10.28
C LYS A 122 9.16 3.81 -9.41
N ARG A 123 9.94 2.85 -9.91
CA ARG A 123 10.30 1.64 -9.18
C ARG A 123 11.80 1.57 -8.91
N LEU A 124 12.18 1.49 -7.64
CA LEU A 124 13.54 1.21 -7.20
C LEU A 124 13.69 -0.29 -6.95
N ARG A 125 14.64 -0.90 -7.65
CA ARG A 125 15.00 -2.31 -7.49
C ARG A 125 16.13 -2.45 -6.50
N CYS A 126 15.79 -2.43 -5.21
CA CYS A 126 16.76 -2.59 -4.13
C CYS A 126 16.13 -3.30 -2.94
N SER A 127 16.98 -3.83 -2.06
CA SER A 127 16.53 -4.24 -0.72
C SER A 127 16.08 -2.99 0.04
N ILE A 128 15.01 -3.10 0.83
CA ILE A 128 14.53 -1.99 1.67
C ILE A 128 15.63 -1.57 2.66
N GLU A 129 16.43 -2.52 3.15
CA GLU A 129 17.55 -2.27 4.08
C GLU A 129 18.67 -1.41 3.47
N HIS A 130 18.74 -1.31 2.14
CA HIS A 130 19.73 -0.52 1.41
C HIS A 130 19.12 0.74 0.77
N LEU A 131 17.85 1.05 1.07
CA LEU A 131 17.18 2.22 0.52
C LEU A 131 17.78 3.50 1.11
N ASP A 132 18.37 4.32 0.24
CA ASP A 132 18.89 5.63 0.59
C ASP A 132 18.09 6.71 -0.14
N LEU A 133 17.13 7.33 0.57
CA LEU A 133 16.23 8.33 0.02
C LEU A 133 16.95 9.58 -0.47
N SER A 134 18.13 9.90 0.07
CA SER A 134 18.93 11.06 -0.37
C SER A 134 19.44 10.91 -1.81
N LYS A 135 19.52 9.67 -2.30
CA LYS A 135 19.96 9.32 -3.66
C LYS A 135 18.81 9.20 -4.66
N VAL A 136 17.57 9.41 -4.24
CA VAL A 136 16.39 9.27 -5.13
C VAL A 136 16.09 10.61 -5.79
N GLU A 137 16.44 10.75 -7.06
CA GLU A 137 16.26 12.01 -7.82
C GLU A 137 14.81 12.55 -7.81
N MET A 138 13.80 11.66 -7.78
CA MET A 138 12.39 12.07 -7.72
C MET A 138 12.04 12.87 -6.46
N LEU A 139 12.78 12.67 -5.37
CA LEU A 139 12.50 13.28 -4.07
C LEU A 139 13.29 14.57 -3.85
N LYS A 140 14.24 14.89 -4.73
CA LYS A 140 15.02 16.11 -4.61
C LYS A 140 14.15 17.31 -4.94
N VAL A 141 14.03 18.22 -3.98
CA VAL A 141 13.40 19.53 -4.19
C VAL A 141 14.27 20.28 -5.20
N ARG A 142 13.66 20.74 -6.30
CA ARG A 142 14.32 21.64 -7.26
C ARG A 142 14.43 23.04 -6.70
#